data_AF-A0A520C0Y5-F1
#
_entry.id   AF-A0A520C0Y5-F1
#
_cell.length_a   1.000
_cell.length_b   1.000
_cell.length_c   1.000
_cell.angle_alpha   90.00
_cell.angle_beta   90.00
_cell.angle_gamma   90.00
#
_symmetry.space_group_name_H-M   'P 1'
#
loop_
_entity.id
_entity.type
_entity.pdbx_description
1 polymer ?
#
loop_
_entity_poly.entity_id
_entity_poly.type
_entity_poly.pdbx_seq_one_letter_code
_entity_poly.pdbx_strand_id
1 'polypeptide(L)'
;MLQTVLATIGLAICIAMALHMVMPRRAQARVDAMLDGIGTWMRAQIDRATGWRRRQRQTRAAALEAERAILRARQSSSRDRPEGEWDGNVYRPKSFDKPKKPH
;
A
#
# COMPACT_ATOMS: atom_id res chain seq x y z
N MET A 1 20.29 34.25 -20.18
CA MET A 1 20.24 32.89 -19.61
C MET A 1 18.91 32.19 -19.91
N LEU A 2 17.76 32.77 -19.57
CA LEU A 2 16.46 32.13 -19.88
C LEU A 2 16.25 31.91 -21.39
N GLN A 3 16.67 32.88 -22.20
CA GLN A 3 16.57 32.83 -23.66
C GLN A 3 17.43 31.70 -24.27
N THR A 4 18.63 31.47 -23.74
CA THR A 4 19.50 30.37 -24.19
C THR A 4 18.96 29.02 -23.74
N VAL A 5 18.35 28.93 -22.56
CA VAL A 5 17.65 27.72 -22.10
C VAL A 5 16.45 27.40 -22.99
N LEU A 6 15.62 28.39 -23.32
CA LEU A 6 14.48 28.19 -24.22
C LEU A 6 14.92 27.80 -25.63
N ALA A 7 15.96 28.44 -26.17
CA ALA A 7 16.49 28.12 -27.49
C ALA A 7 17.07 26.70 -27.56
N THR A 8 17.80 26.27 -26.53
CA THR A 8 18.38 24.92 -26.46
C THR A 8 17.30 23.85 -26.32
N ILE A 9 16.26 24.08 -25.50
CA ILE A 9 15.10 23.19 -25.40
C ILE A 9 14.38 23.08 -26.75
N GLY A 10 14.12 24.21 -27.41
CA GLY A 10 13.48 24.23 -28.72
C GLY A 10 14.27 23.43 -29.77
N LEU A 11 15.59 23.66 -29.83
CA LEU A 11 16.48 22.92 -30.72
C LEU A 11 16.47 21.41 -30.44
N ALA A 12 16.51 21.02 -29.16
CA ALA A 12 16.47 19.62 -28.76
C ALA A 12 15.17 18.93 -29.19
N ILE A 13 14.01 19.61 -29.04
CA ILE A 13 12.71 19.11 -29.50
C ILE A 13 12.71 18.93 -31.02
N CYS A 14 13.22 19.91 -31.77
CA CYS A 14 13.33 19.83 -33.23
C CYS A 14 14.16 18.63 -33.68
N ILE A 15 15.32 18.40 -33.05
CA ILE A 15 16.18 17.24 -33.35
C ILE A 15 15.46 15.93 -33.01
N ALA A 16 14.82 15.84 -31.85
CA ALA A 16 14.08 14.66 -31.44
C ALA A 16 12.96 14.32 -32.45
N MET A 17 12.24 15.33 -32.93
CA MET A 17 11.18 15.15 -33.92
C MET A 17 11.73 14.70 -35.28
N ALA A 18 12.86 15.28 -35.73
CA ALA A 18 13.55 14.85 -36.94
C ALA A 18 14.02 13.39 -36.85
N LEU A 19 14.62 13.00 -35.72
CA LEU A 19 15.01 11.61 -35.45
C LEU A 19 13.80 10.68 -35.46
N HIS A 20 12.69 11.09 -34.85
CA HIS A 20 11.45 10.29 -34.84
C HIS A 20 10.91 10.04 -36.25
N MET A 21 10.99 11.03 -37.15
CA MET A 21 10.56 10.89 -38.55
C MET A 21 11.46 9.95 -39.37
N VAL A 22 12.77 9.97 -39.11
CA VAL A 22 13.75 9.12 -39.82
C VAL A 22 13.80 7.70 -39.24
N MET A 23 13.30 7.52 -38.01
CA MET A 23 13.40 6.25 -37.31
C MET A 23 12.43 5.19 -37.87
N PRO A 24 12.92 3.98 -38.22
CA PRO A 24 12.04 2.89 -38.64
C PRO A 24 11.17 2.41 -37.47
N ARG A 25 9.95 1.94 -37.78
CA ARG A 25 8.92 1.54 -36.80
C ARG A 25 9.40 0.60 -35.68
N ARG A 26 10.40 -0.24 -35.95
CA ARG A 26 11.00 -1.15 -34.96
C ARG A 26 11.77 -0.41 -33.86
N ALA A 27 12.44 0.68 -34.21
CA ALA A 27 13.17 1.51 -33.26
C ALA A 27 12.22 2.47 -32.53
N GLN A 28 11.16 2.96 -33.20
CA GLN A 28 10.08 3.72 -32.54
C GLN A 28 9.45 2.92 -31.39
N ALA A 29 9.06 1.65 -31.64
CA ALA A 29 8.47 0.80 -30.60
C ALA A 29 9.39 0.59 -29.38
N ARG A 30 10.73 0.56 -29.58
CA ARG A 30 11.69 0.44 -28.46
C ARG A 30 11.80 1.74 -27.67
N VAL A 31 11.81 2.88 -28.37
CA VAL A 31 11.84 4.20 -27.74
C VAL A 31 10.55 4.43 -26.95
N ASP A 32 9.39 4.10 -27.52
CA ASP A 32 8.10 4.22 -26.85
C ASP A 32 8.03 3.35 -25.60
N ALA A 33 8.47 2.09 -25.67
CA ALA A 33 8.53 1.21 -24.51
C ALA A 33 9.45 1.75 -23.40
N MET A 34 10.58 2.37 -23.78
CA MET A 34 11.50 2.99 -22.83
C MET A 34 10.91 4.25 -22.21
N LEU A 35 10.22 5.07 -22.99
CA LEU A 35 9.51 6.27 -22.52
C LEU A 35 8.37 5.90 -21.57
N ASP A 36 7.61 4.85 -21.86
CA ASP A 36 6.58 4.33 -20.95
C ASP A 36 7.18 3.82 -19.63
N GLY A 37 8.32 3.15 -19.69
CA GLY A 37 9.07 2.73 -18.49
C GLY A 37 9.50 3.92 -17.62
N ILE A 38 10.03 4.98 -18.24
CA ILE A 38 10.44 6.21 -17.54
C ILE A 38 9.21 6.95 -17.00
N GLY A 39 8.13 7.05 -17.80
CA GLY A 39 6.89 7.72 -17.43
C GLY A 39 6.20 7.04 -16.24
N THR A 40 6.14 5.71 -16.24
CA THR A 40 5.61 4.94 -15.11
C THR A 40 6.46 5.10 -13.86
N TRP A 41 7.79 5.08 -13.99
CA TRP A 41 8.69 5.36 -12.86
C TRP A 41 8.49 6.77 -12.30
N MET A 42 8.42 7.80 -13.15
CA MET A 42 8.16 9.18 -12.73
C MET A 42 6.81 9.32 -12.05
N ARG A 43 5.74 8.73 -12.60
CA ARG A 43 4.42 8.70 -11.95
C ARG A 43 4.50 8.05 -10.57
N ALA A 44 5.21 6.94 -10.42
CA ALA A 44 5.40 6.29 -9.12
C ALA A 44 6.21 7.15 -8.12
N GLN A 45 7.13 8.00 -8.59
CA GLN A 45 7.84 8.96 -7.73
C GLN A 45 6.94 10.12 -7.33
N ILE A 46 6.15 10.65 -8.26
CA ILE A 46 5.17 11.69 -7.99
C ILE A 46 4.11 11.19 -7.01
N ASP A 47 3.59 9.98 -7.22
CA ASP A 47 2.65 9.34 -6.30
C ASP A 47 3.29 9.05 -4.94
N ARG A 48 4.59 8.77 -4.87
CA ARG A 48 5.28 8.68 -3.58
C ARG A 48 5.37 10.04 -2.89
N ALA A 49 5.75 11.08 -3.60
CA ALA A 49 5.91 12.43 -3.04
C ALA A 49 4.55 13.04 -2.65
N THR A 50 3.54 12.96 -3.51
CA THR A 50 2.22 13.58 -3.34
C THR A 50 1.21 12.66 -2.65
N GLY A 51 1.38 11.34 -2.77
CA GLY A 51 0.49 10.35 -2.19
C GLY A 51 0.66 10.15 -0.69
N TRP A 52 1.48 10.93 0.01
CA TRP A 52 1.47 10.95 1.48
C TRP A 52 0.08 11.27 2.03
N ARG A 53 -0.64 12.22 1.42
CA ARG A 53 -2.04 12.54 1.80
C ARG A 53 -3.01 11.39 1.51
N ARG A 54 -2.81 10.68 0.39
CA ARG A 54 -3.66 9.52 0.00
C ARG A 54 -3.40 8.32 0.91
N ARG A 55 -2.12 8.04 1.20
CA ARG A 55 -1.68 7.01 2.15
C ARG A 55 -2.18 7.30 3.56
N GLN A 56 -2.16 8.56 4.02
CA GLN A 56 -2.67 8.93 5.33
C GLN A 56 -4.20 8.73 5.49
N ARG A 57 -4.96 8.92 4.40
CA ARG A 57 -6.41 8.62 4.41
C ARG A 57 -6.68 7.12 4.39
N GLN A 58 -5.91 6.36 3.62
CA GLN A 58 -6.01 4.90 3.55
C GLN A 58 -5.61 4.23 4.86
N THR A 59 -4.54 4.70 5.51
CA THR A 59 -4.12 4.16 6.82
C THR A 59 -5.13 4.45 7.91
N ARG A 60 -5.78 5.62 7.90
CA ARG A 60 -6.89 5.92 8.81
C ARG A 60 -8.09 5.01 8.59
N ALA A 61 -8.47 4.78 7.33
CA ALA A 61 -9.56 3.85 7.01
C ALA A 61 -9.22 2.41 7.45
N ALA A 62 -8.00 1.94 7.17
CA ALA A 62 -7.53 0.62 7.57
C ALA A 62 -7.44 0.46 9.11
N ALA A 63 -7.02 1.51 9.84
CA ALA A 63 -6.99 1.51 11.29
C ALA A 63 -8.40 1.37 11.89
N LEU A 64 -9.38 2.10 11.36
CA LEU A 64 -10.78 2.01 11.80
C LEU A 64 -11.39 0.62 11.52
N GLU A 65 -11.05 0.01 10.38
CA GLU A 65 -11.49 -1.35 10.06
C GLU A 65 -10.86 -2.39 11.00
N ALA A 66 -9.56 -2.25 11.31
CA ALA A 66 -8.87 -3.10 12.26
C ALA A 66 -9.47 -2.99 13.67
N GLU A 67 -9.75 -1.77 14.15
CA GLU A 67 -10.41 -1.56 15.44
C GLU A 67 -11.79 -2.23 15.51
N ARG A 68 -12.59 -2.12 14.44
CA ARG A 68 -13.89 -2.80 14.36
C ARG A 68 -13.76 -4.32 14.40
N ALA A 69 -12.75 -4.89 13.75
CA ALA A 69 -12.48 -6.32 13.78
C ALA A 69 -12.09 -6.79 15.19
N ILE A 70 -11.21 -6.04 15.88
CA ILE A 70 -10.79 -6.31 17.26
C ILE A 70 -11.99 -6.23 18.21
N LEU A 71 -12.82 -5.18 18.09
CA LEU A 71 -14.01 -5.03 18.92
C LEU A 71 -15.01 -6.17 18.71
N ARG A 72 -15.22 -6.61 17.46
CA ARG A 72 -16.07 -7.75 17.15
C ARG A 72 -15.54 -9.04 17.79
N ALA A 73 -14.24 -9.30 17.67
CA ALA A 73 -13.60 -10.46 18.30
C ALA A 73 -13.65 -10.40 19.84
N ARG A 74 -13.55 -9.20 20.42
CA ARG A 74 -13.67 -8.99 21.86
C ARG A 74 -15.10 -9.24 22.35
N GLN A 75 -16.10 -8.79 21.60
CA GLN A 75 -17.51 -9.02 21.93
C GLN A 75 -17.89 -10.50 21.79
N SER A 76 -17.41 -11.19 20.75
CA SER A 76 -17.66 -12.62 20.59
C SER A 76 -16.95 -13.46 21.65
N SER A 77 -15.68 -13.16 21.95
CA SER A 77 -14.94 -13.85 23.01
C SER A 77 -15.47 -13.58 24.41
N SER A 78 -16.11 -12.42 24.66
CA SER A 78 -16.76 -12.15 25.95
C SER A 78 -18.09 -12.88 26.11
N ARG A 79 -18.74 -13.32 25.02
CA ARG A 79 -20.03 -14.03 25.06
C ARG A 79 -19.85 -15.52 25.35
N ASP A 80 -18.75 -16.10 24.89
CA ASP A 80 -18.40 -17.52 25.08
C ASP A 80 -17.18 -17.73 25.97
N ARG A 81 -16.74 -16.73 26.77
CA ARG A 81 -15.58 -16.92 27.65
C ARG A 81 -15.97 -17.89 28.78
N PRO A 82 -15.39 -19.10 28.86
CA PRO A 82 -15.54 -19.90 30.05
C PRO A 82 -14.91 -19.11 31.21
N GLU A 83 -15.68 -18.87 32.28
CA GLU A 83 -15.10 -18.30 33.49
C GLU A 83 -13.96 -19.23 33.96
N GLY A 84 -12.76 -18.67 34.04
CA GLY A 84 -11.56 -19.37 34.46
C GLY A 84 -10.69 -18.41 35.24
N GLU A 85 -10.04 -18.94 36.27
CA GLU A 85 -9.15 -18.20 37.13
C GLU A 85 -7.72 -18.36 36.61
N TRP A 86 -6.98 -17.26 36.57
CA TRP A 86 -5.56 -17.28 36.21
C TRP A 86 -4.76 -17.46 37.50
N ASP A 87 -4.07 -18.60 37.61
CA ASP A 87 -3.14 -18.87 38.69
C ASP A 87 -1.72 -18.78 38.15
N GLY A 88 -1.10 -17.60 38.33
CA GLY A 88 0.21 -17.30 37.75
C GLY A 88 0.22 -17.41 36.23
N ASN A 89 1.03 -18.34 35.68
CA ASN A 89 1.16 -18.58 34.23
C ASN A 89 0.21 -19.68 33.70
N VAL A 90 -0.67 -20.22 34.55
CA VAL A 90 -1.55 -21.33 34.19
C VAL A 90 -3.01 -20.86 34.24
N TYR A 91 -3.71 -21.01 33.11
CA TYR A 91 -5.13 -20.77 33.04
C TYR A 91 -5.91 -22.02 33.51
N ARG A 92 -6.69 -21.90 34.58
CA ARG A 92 -7.59 -22.96 35.07
C ARG A 92 -9.04 -22.64 34.73
N PRO A 93 -9.67 -23.36 33.79
CA PRO A 93 -11.09 -23.20 33.51
C PRO A 93 -11.94 -23.85 34.61
N LYS A 94 -12.95 -23.14 35.16
CA LYS A 94 -13.83 -23.62 36.25
C LYS A 94 -14.70 -24.82 35.86
N SER A 95 -14.75 -25.19 34.58
CA SER A 95 -15.52 -26.34 34.09
C SER A 95 -14.98 -27.70 34.55
N PHE A 96 -13.74 -27.75 35.04
CA PHE A 96 -13.10 -28.97 35.55
C PHE A 96 -13.33 -29.23 37.04
N ASP A 97 -13.72 -28.22 37.85
CA ASP A 97 -14.05 -28.37 39.28
C ASP A 97 -15.50 -28.87 39.50
N LYS A 98 -15.92 -29.88 38.72
CA LYS A 98 -17.20 -30.56 39.01
C LYS A 98 -16.97 -31.61 40.08
N PRO A 99 -17.71 -31.58 41.21
CA PRO A 99 -17.57 -32.61 42.25
C PRO A 99 -17.88 -33.98 41.63
N LYS A 100 -16.90 -34.89 41.75
CA LYS A 100 -17.00 -36.27 41.27
C LYS A 100 -18.19 -36.94 41.94
N LYS A 101 -19.16 -37.44 41.15
CA LYS A 101 -20.34 -38.14 41.69
C LYS A 101 -19.88 -39.35 42.52
N PRO A 102 -20.39 -39.53 43.75
CA PRO A 102 -20.13 -40.72 44.53
C PRO A 102 -20.78 -41.92 43.83
N HIS A 103 -20.00 -42.99 43.70
CA HIS A 103 -20.39 -44.30 43.20
C HIS A 103 -20.98 -45.11 44.35
#